data_AF-A0AA38MQF9-F1
#
_entry.id   AF-A0AA38MQF9-F1
#
_cell.length_a   1.000
_cell.length_b   1.000
_cell.length_c   1.000
_cell.angle_alpha   90.00
_cell.angle_beta   90.00
_cell.angle_gamma   90.00
#
_symmetry.space_group_name_H-M   'P 1'
#
loop_
_entity.id
_entity.type
_entity.pdbx_description
1 polymer ?
#
loop_
_entity_poly.entity_id
_entity_poly.type
_entity_poly.pdbx_seq_one_letter_code
_entity_poly.pdbx_strand_id
1 'polypeptide(L)'
;MRILNNGLSPYVFIFSVTGAILGVSILLLYFWFLGSFEGSYLRLNTIMVAAVLVTLHTIKLGQYVEDRSSEILEILQQMKWYYWNRENKNLYLMFLLDAQKPFQLKFSDTVAVNYSLGVSVAKFIYSTISVTSRLRDVDFAGK
;
A
#
# COMPACT_ATOMS: atom_id res chain seq x y z
N MET A 1 23.72 -0.78 -4.35
CA MET A 1 23.72 0.40 -3.44
C MET A 1 22.51 0.29 -2.53
N ARG A 2 22.64 -0.47 -1.44
CA ARG A 2 21.53 -0.89 -0.56
C ARG A 2 21.40 0.04 0.65
N ILE A 3 21.35 1.35 0.44
CA ILE A 3 21.24 2.32 1.53
C ILE A 3 20.52 3.57 1.02
N LEU A 4 19.20 3.55 1.06
CA LEU A 4 18.50 4.70 1.61
C LEU A 4 17.21 4.20 2.26
N ASN A 5 17.13 4.51 3.56
CA ASN A 5 15.89 4.78 4.27
C ASN A 5 15.23 3.66 5.11
N ASN A 6 16.03 2.90 5.85
CA ASN A 6 15.54 2.16 7.03
C ASN A 6 14.81 3.08 8.04
N GLY A 7 15.05 4.40 7.99
CA GLY A 7 14.38 5.40 8.81
C GLY A 7 12.95 5.72 8.38
N LEU A 8 12.66 6.03 7.10
CA LEU A 8 11.31 6.43 6.67
C LEU A 8 10.43 5.30 6.13
N SER A 9 10.98 4.15 5.75
CA SER A 9 10.17 2.95 5.44
C SER A 9 9.14 2.62 6.55
N PRO A 10 9.53 2.55 7.84
CA PRO A 10 8.56 2.28 8.91
C PRO A 10 7.52 3.40 9.05
N TYR A 11 7.89 4.67 8.86
CA TYR A 11 6.93 5.78 8.96
C TYR A 11 5.89 5.76 7.84
N VAL A 12 6.29 5.49 6.60
CA VAL A 12 5.37 5.38 5.45
C VAL A 12 4.41 4.21 5.63
N PHE A 13 4.90 3.08 6.17
CA PHE A 13 4.07 1.93 6.48
C PHE A 13 3.05 2.22 7.58
N ILE A 14 3.49 2.77 8.72
CA ILE A 14 2.62 3.14 9.84
C ILE A 14 1.54 4.13 9.37
N PHE A 15 1.91 5.10 8.53
CA PHE A 15 0.97 6.07 7.98
C PHE A 15 -0.10 5.42 7.09
N SER A 16 0.29 4.50 6.21
CA SER A 16 -0.63 3.74 5.34
C SER A 16 -1.63 2.90 6.15
N VAL A 17 -1.13 2.14 7.14
CA VAL A 17 -1.96 1.29 8.00
C VAL A 17 -2.90 2.11 8.88
N THR A 18 -2.40 3.20 9.47
CA THR A 18 -3.22 4.07 10.32
C THR A 18 -4.34 4.73 9.51
N GLY A 19 -4.07 5.17 8.27
CA GLY A 19 -5.11 5.69 7.37
C GLY A 19 -6.18 4.63 7.04
N ALA A 20 -5.76 3.40 6.77
CA ALA A 20 -6.68 2.30 6.48
C ALA A 20 -7.57 1.96 7.67
N ILE A 21 -7.00 1.87 8.88
CA ILE A 21 -7.75 1.63 10.13
C ILE A 21 -8.73 2.76 10.39
N LEU A 22 -8.32 4.02 10.23
CA LEU A 22 -9.18 5.18 10.43
C LEU A 22 -10.37 5.17 9.45
N GLY A 23 -10.15 4.79 8.20
CA GLY A 23 -11.21 4.60 7.21
C GLY A 23 -12.21 3.50 7.60
N VAL A 24 -11.72 2.34 8.06
CA VAL A 24 -12.57 1.23 8.53
C VAL A 24 -13.40 1.66 9.74
N SER A 25 -12.80 2.37 10.70
CA SER A 25 -13.48 2.86 11.89
C SER A 25 -14.63 3.83 11.56
N ILE A 26 -14.43 4.75 10.62
CA ILE A 26 -15.48 5.68 10.17
C ILE A 26 -16.61 4.94 9.45
N LEU A 27 -16.28 3.96 8.61
CA LEU A 27 -17.26 3.12 7.93
C LEU A 27 -18.13 2.33 8.91
N LEU A 28 -17.51 1.76 9.95
CA LEU A 28 -18.24 1.06 11.02
C LEU A 28 -19.14 1.99 11.82
N LEU A 29 -18.67 3.21 12.10
CA LEU A 29 -19.45 4.23 12.78
C LEU A 29 -20.67 4.63 11.95
N TYR A 30 -20.49 4.80 10.63
CA TYR A 30 -21.59 5.06 9.70
C TYR A 30 -22.60 3.92 9.66
N PHE A 31 -22.14 2.67 9.63
CA PHE A 31 -23.03 1.51 9.59
C PHE A 31 -23.80 1.37 10.91
N TRP A 32 -23.12 1.46 12.05
CA TRP A 32 -23.67 1.17 13.39
C TRP A 32 -24.52 2.32 13.96
N PHE A 33 -24.17 3.59 13.68
CA PHE A 33 -24.85 4.75 14.24
C PHE A 33 -25.85 5.35 13.22
N LEU A 34 -27.10 4.86 13.25
CA LEU A 34 -28.19 5.33 12.38
C LEU A 34 -28.99 6.52 12.98
N GLY A 35 -28.45 7.21 13.99
CA GLY A 35 -29.17 8.25 14.75
C GLY A 35 -28.58 9.65 14.62
N SER A 36 -29.33 10.56 13.98
CA SER A 36 -29.28 12.03 14.06
C SER A 36 -27.89 12.70 14.16
N PHE A 37 -27.18 12.80 13.02
CA PHE A 37 -26.03 13.70 12.86
C PHE A 37 -26.39 14.93 12.00
N GLU A 38 -27.46 15.67 12.31
CA GLU A 38 -27.75 16.95 11.64
C GLU A 38 -26.53 17.89 11.76
N GLY A 39 -25.78 18.04 10.67
CA GLY A 39 -24.60 18.92 10.55
C GLY A 39 -23.23 18.23 10.47
N SER A 40 -23.07 16.99 10.92
CA SER A 40 -21.75 16.33 10.99
C SER A 40 -21.44 15.39 9.81
N TYR A 41 -22.42 15.09 8.94
CA TYR A 41 -22.25 14.21 7.79
C TYR A 41 -21.16 14.68 6.81
N LEU A 42 -21.07 15.98 6.55
CA LEU A 42 -20.06 16.51 5.61
C LEU A 42 -18.63 16.30 6.14
N ARG A 43 -18.41 16.52 7.44
CA ARG A 43 -17.08 16.35 8.06
C ARG A 43 -16.65 14.88 8.09
N LEU A 44 -17.57 13.97 8.42
CA LEU A 44 -17.26 12.54 8.44
C LEU A 44 -16.98 12.00 7.02
N ASN A 45 -17.76 12.43 6.03
CA ASN A 45 -17.52 12.05 4.63
C ASN A 45 -16.19 12.59 4.10
N THR A 46 -15.84 13.85 4.39
CA THR A 46 -14.57 14.41 3.90
C THR A 46 -13.36 13.71 4.53
N ILE A 47 -13.42 13.36 5.81
CA ILE A 47 -12.34 12.61 6.48
C ILE A 47 -12.24 11.19 5.91
N MET A 48 -13.37 10.52 5.65
CA MET A 48 -13.39 9.20 5.03
C MET A 48 -12.76 9.22 3.63
N VAL A 49 -13.17 10.16 2.79
CA VAL A 49 -12.61 10.32 1.43
C VAL A 49 -11.12 10.63 1.50
N ALA A 50 -10.70 11.51 2.41
CA ALA A 50 -9.28 11.82 2.62
C ALA A 50 -8.48 10.58 3.04
N ALA A 51 -8.98 9.80 4.00
CA ALA A 51 -8.32 8.57 4.45
C ALA A 51 -8.14 7.56 3.32
N VAL A 52 -9.19 7.34 2.52
CA VAL A 52 -9.14 6.43 1.37
C VAL A 52 -8.14 6.92 0.31
N LEU A 53 -8.19 8.22 -0.04
CA LEU A 53 -7.28 8.80 -1.02
C LEU A 53 -5.83 8.70 -0.58
N VAL A 54 -5.53 8.98 0.69
CA VAL A 54 -4.18 8.90 1.24
C VAL A 54 -3.66 7.46 1.15
N THR A 55 -4.43 6.47 1.62
CA THR A 55 -4.03 5.06 1.56
C THR A 55 -3.81 4.60 0.12
N LEU A 56 -4.69 4.96 -0.82
CA LEU A 56 -4.52 4.64 -2.23
C LEU A 56 -3.28 5.29 -2.83
N HIS A 57 -3.00 6.55 -2.50
CA HIS A 57 -1.83 7.26 -3.00
C HIS A 57 -0.54 6.62 -2.48
N THR A 58 -0.48 6.26 -1.20
CA THR A 58 0.68 5.57 -0.61
C THR A 58 0.92 4.21 -1.26
N ILE A 59 -0.13 3.43 -1.53
CA ILE A 59 0.00 2.15 -2.25
C ILE A 59 0.51 2.37 -3.68
N LYS A 60 -0.03 3.35 -4.41
CA LYS A 60 0.41 3.67 -5.77
C LYS A 60 1.87 4.11 -5.82
N LEU A 61 2.31 4.95 -4.89
CA LEU A 61 3.71 5.36 -4.79
C LEU A 61 4.62 4.16 -4.51
N GLY A 62 4.20 3.28 -3.61
CA GLY A 62 4.92 2.05 -3.30
C GLY A 62 5.10 1.14 -4.52
N GLN A 63 4.02 0.94 -5.29
CA GLN A 63 4.08 0.21 -6.54
C GLN A 63 4.96 0.90 -7.58
N TYR A 64 4.82 2.21 -7.76
CA TYR A 64 5.58 2.96 -8.77
C TYR A 64 7.09 2.81 -8.58
N VAL A 65 7.57 2.80 -7.33
CA VAL A 65 8.99 2.55 -7.02
C VAL A 65 9.41 1.14 -7.43
N GLU A 66 8.57 0.13 -7.17
CA GLU A 66 8.82 -1.26 -7.54
C GLU A 66 8.85 -1.46 -9.06
N ASP A 67 7.91 -0.84 -9.78
CA ASP A 67 7.82 -0.91 -11.24
C ASP A 67 9.04 -0.25 -11.89
N ARG A 68 9.41 0.97 -11.45
CA ARG A 68 10.60 1.67 -11.96
C ARG A 68 11.89 0.93 -11.69
N SER A 69 11.98 0.25 -10.54
CA SER A 69 13.15 -0.57 -10.26
C SER A 69 13.23 -1.79 -11.17
N SER A 70 12.10 -2.38 -11.52
CA SER A 70 12.05 -3.54 -12.41
C SER A 70 12.39 -3.13 -13.85
N GLU A 71 11.95 -1.94 -14.28
CA GLU A 71 12.29 -1.35 -15.56
C GLU A 71 13.81 -1.12 -15.72
N ILE A 72 14.51 -0.74 -14.66
CA ILE A 72 15.99 -0.61 -14.69
C ILE A 72 16.65 -1.96 -15.05
N LEU A 73 16.14 -3.07 -14.49
CA LEU A 73 16.66 -4.40 -14.81
C LEU A 73 16.40 -4.76 -16.27
N GLU A 74 15.20 -4.47 -16.79
CA GLU A 74 14.85 -4.70 -18.19
C GLU A 74 15.74 -3.90 -19.15
N ILE A 75 15.99 -2.62 -18.84
CA ILE A 75 16.88 -1.76 -19.62
C ILE A 75 18.30 -2.33 -19.64
N LEU A 76 18.82 -2.73 -18.47
CA LEU A 76 20.16 -3.32 -18.37
C LEU A 76 20.27 -4.58 -19.23
N GLN A 77 19.24 -5.44 -19.25
CA GLN A 77 19.22 -6.65 -20.08
C GLN A 77 19.26 -6.37 -21.60
N GLN A 78 18.74 -5.22 -22.03
CA GLN A 78 18.70 -4.84 -23.45
C GLN A 78 19.96 -4.11 -23.93
N MET A 79 20.87 -3.72 -23.02
CA MET A 79 22.08 -3.00 -23.39
C MET A 79 23.08 -3.91 -24.13
N LYS A 80 23.69 -3.37 -25.20
CA LYS A 80 24.74 -4.03 -25.97
C LYS A 80 26.11 -3.95 -25.28
N TRP A 81 26.20 -4.51 -24.07
CA TRP A 81 27.38 -4.45 -23.18
C TRP A 81 28.63 -5.13 -23.76
N TYR A 82 28.47 -6.02 -24.74
CA TYR A 82 29.56 -6.80 -25.32
C TYR A 82 30.60 -5.95 -26.06
N TYR A 83 30.22 -4.78 -26.59
CA TYR A 83 31.15 -3.83 -27.23
C TYR A 83 31.90 -2.92 -26.26
N TRP A 84 31.60 -2.96 -24.97
CA TRP A 84 32.16 -2.03 -24.00
C TRP A 84 33.59 -2.40 -23.58
N ASN A 85 34.33 -1.40 -23.10
CA ASN A 85 35.64 -1.60 -22.49
C ASN A 85 35.52 -2.39 -21.17
N ARG A 86 36.65 -2.88 -20.66
CA ARG A 86 36.68 -3.73 -19.46
C ARG A 86 36.14 -3.04 -18.21
N GLU A 87 36.43 -1.76 -18.05
CA GLU A 87 35.98 -0.95 -16.90
C GLU A 87 34.45 -0.79 -16.88
N ASN A 88 33.86 -0.41 -18.01
CA ASN A 88 32.42 -0.27 -18.17
C ASN A 88 31.68 -1.60 -18.03
N LYS A 89 32.28 -2.72 -18.49
CA LYS A 89 31.72 -4.06 -18.28
C LYS A 89 31.66 -4.43 -16.80
N ASN A 90 32.70 -4.09 -16.02
CA ASN A 90 32.69 -4.33 -14.58
C ASN A 90 31.61 -3.50 -13.88
N LEU A 91 31.47 -2.22 -14.24
CA LEU A 91 30.39 -1.36 -13.71
C LEU A 91 29.01 -1.89 -14.08
N TYR A 92 28.81 -2.28 -15.35
CA TYR A 92 27.57 -2.90 -15.82
C TYR A 92 27.19 -4.13 -14.99
N LEU A 93 28.13 -5.04 -14.75
CA LEU A 93 27.88 -6.23 -13.94
C LEU A 93 27.50 -5.89 -12.49
N MET A 94 28.11 -4.87 -11.89
CA MET A 94 27.73 -4.39 -10.57
C MET A 94 26.28 -3.86 -10.55
N PHE A 95 25.89 -3.04 -11.53
CA PHE A 95 24.52 -2.56 -11.64
C PHE A 95 23.52 -3.69 -11.92
N LEU A 96 23.87 -4.64 -12.77
CA LEU A 96 23.02 -5.80 -13.08
C LEU A 96 22.76 -6.67 -11.85
N LEU A 97 23.80 -6.94 -11.05
CA LEU A 97 23.69 -7.70 -9.81
C LEU A 97 22.84 -6.97 -8.76
N ASP A 98 22.93 -5.65 -8.69
CA ASP A 98 22.13 -4.84 -7.75
C ASP A 98 20.67 -4.75 -8.21
N ALA A 99 20.43 -4.59 -9.52
CA ALA A 99 19.10 -4.46 -10.11
C ALA A 99 18.30 -5.77 -10.15
N GLN A 100 18.95 -6.94 -9.99
CA GLN A 100 18.27 -8.24 -9.93
C GLN A 100 17.22 -8.33 -8.80
N LYS A 101 17.36 -7.51 -7.75
CA LYS A 101 16.36 -7.41 -6.69
C LYS A 101 15.65 -6.07 -6.83
N PRO A 102 14.41 -6.05 -7.35
CA PRO A 102 13.68 -4.80 -7.49
C PRO A 102 13.50 -4.14 -6.13
N PHE A 103 13.65 -2.82 -6.10
CA PHE A 103 13.43 -2.00 -4.92
C PHE A 103 11.99 -2.14 -4.47
N GLN A 104 11.79 -2.71 -3.29
CA GLN A 104 10.50 -2.85 -2.66
C GLN A 104 10.53 -2.08 -1.35
N LEU A 105 9.50 -1.26 -1.10
CA LEU A 105 9.26 -0.63 0.21
C LEU A 105 8.76 -1.71 1.17
N LYS A 106 9.70 -2.46 1.76
CA LYS A 106 9.44 -3.53 2.72
C LYS A 106 9.42 -2.98 4.13
N PHE A 107 8.38 -3.37 4.87
CA PHE A 107 8.30 -3.19 6.31
C PHE A 107 8.75 -4.45 7.06
N SER A 108 8.43 -5.61 6.50
CA SER A 108 8.86 -6.93 6.98
C SER A 108 9.23 -7.81 5.77
N ASP A 109 9.88 -8.94 6.01
CA ASP A 109 10.25 -9.89 4.94
C ASP A 109 9.03 -10.34 4.11
N THR A 110 7.84 -10.28 4.69
CA THR A 110 6.57 -10.71 4.10
C THR A 110 5.65 -9.56 3.67
N VAL A 111 5.91 -8.31 4.09
CA VAL A 111 4.98 -7.19 3.89
C VAL A 111 5.67 -6.03 3.18
N ALA A 112 5.24 -5.78 1.95
CA ALA A 112 5.66 -4.66 1.13
C ALA A 112 4.48 -3.70 0.88
N VAL A 113 4.78 -2.41 0.79
CA VAL A 113 3.79 -1.38 0.42
C VAL A 113 3.61 -1.43 -1.10
N ASN A 114 2.75 -2.33 -1.56
CA ASN A 114 2.41 -2.48 -2.98
C ASN A 114 0.93 -2.90 -3.14
N TYR A 115 0.50 -3.22 -4.36
CA TYR A 115 -0.89 -3.60 -4.60
C TYR A 115 -1.36 -4.83 -3.80
N SER A 116 -0.46 -5.72 -3.40
CA SER A 116 -0.79 -6.86 -2.52
C SER A 116 -1.32 -6.39 -1.16
N LEU A 117 -0.69 -5.37 -0.58
CA LEU A 117 -1.15 -4.73 0.65
C LEU A 117 -2.50 -4.05 0.44
N GLY A 118 -2.69 -3.36 -0.69
CA GLY A 118 -3.97 -2.74 -1.05
C GLY A 118 -5.12 -3.75 -1.14
N VAL A 119 -4.90 -4.89 -1.79
CA VAL A 119 -5.89 -5.98 -1.87
C VAL A 119 -6.18 -6.57 -0.49
N SER A 120 -5.16 -6.73 0.34
CA SER A 120 -5.31 -7.24 1.71
C SER A 120 -6.18 -6.29 2.56
N VAL A 121 -5.95 -4.99 2.46
CA VAL A 121 -6.78 -3.96 3.12
C VAL A 121 -8.23 -4.02 2.61
N ALA A 122 -8.44 -4.12 1.29
CA ALA A 122 -9.78 -4.20 0.71
C ALA A 122 -10.54 -5.46 1.18
N LYS A 123 -9.87 -6.62 1.23
CA LYS A 123 -10.42 -7.87 1.78
C LYS A 123 -10.78 -7.72 3.25
N PHE A 124 -9.94 -7.05 4.04
CA PHE A 124 -10.20 -6.80 5.46
C PHE A 124 -11.43 -5.91 5.67
N ILE A 125 -11.58 -4.83 4.87
CA ILE A 125 -12.76 -3.97 4.89
C ILE A 125 -14.02 -4.78 4.57
N TYR A 126 -13.99 -5.54 3.47
CA TYR A 126 -15.13 -6.37 3.05
C TYR A 126 -15.50 -7.42 4.11
N SER A 127 -14.51 -8.11 4.67
CA SER A 127 -14.71 -9.11 5.73
C SER A 127 -15.36 -8.48 6.95
N THR A 128 -14.88 -7.31 7.38
CA THR A 128 -15.43 -6.60 8.53
C THR A 128 -16.90 -6.21 8.28
N ILE A 129 -17.20 -5.61 7.12
CA ILE A 129 -18.58 -5.24 6.75
C ILE A 129 -19.50 -6.47 6.74
N SER A 130 -19.05 -7.57 6.12
CA SER A 130 -19.81 -8.83 6.04
C SER A 130 -20.09 -9.44 7.42
N VAL A 131 -19.12 -9.39 8.34
CA VAL A 131 -19.33 -9.85 9.71
C VAL A 131 -20.32 -8.94 10.45
N THR A 132 -20.18 -7.62 10.31
CA THR A 132 -21.08 -6.67 10.98
C THR A 132 -22.52 -6.74 10.44
N SER A 133 -22.71 -6.96 9.13
CA SER A 133 -24.05 -7.16 8.57
C SER A 133 -24.70 -8.44 9.08
N ARG A 134 -23.96 -9.55 9.13
CA ARG A 134 -24.46 -10.82 9.69
C ARG A 134 -24.84 -10.69 11.16
N LEU A 135 -24.03 -10.01 11.97
CA LEU A 135 -24.32 -9.80 13.39
C LEU A 135 -25.60 -8.96 13.58
N ARG A 136 -25.81 -7.96 12.72
CA ARG A 136 -27.02 -7.15 12.71
C ARG A 136 -28.27 -7.98 12.39
N ASP A 137 -28.21 -8.83 11.38
CA ASP A 137 -29.36 -9.65 10.97
C ASP A 137 -29.77 -10.64 12.08
N VAL A 138 -28.80 -11.20 12.81
CA VAL A 138 -29.05 -12.07 13.98
C VAL A 138 -29.77 -11.32 15.10
N ASP A 139 -29.37 -10.08 15.38
CA ASP A 139 -29.98 -9.24 16.42
C ASP A 139 -31.44 -8.86 16.10
N PHE A 140 -31.80 -8.76 14.82
CA PHE A 140 -33.17 -8.51 14.36
C PHE A 140 -34.03 -9.78 14.26
N ALA A 141 -33.44 -10.96 14.06
CA ALA A 141 -34.16 -12.23 14.02
C ALA A 141 -34.45 -12.82 15.42
N GLY A 142 -33.79 -12.31 16.47
CA GLY A 142 -33.99 -12.70 17.87
C GLY A 142 -35.05 -11.90 18.63
N LYS A 143 -35.75 -10.97 17.96
CA LYS A 143 -36.93 -10.24 18.46
C LYS A 143 -38.18 -10.70 17.73
#